data_AF-A0A2V1BIB0-F1
#
_entry.id   AF-A0A2V1BIB0-F1
#
_cell.length_a   1.000
_cell.length_b   1.000
_cell.length_c   1.000
_cell.angle_alpha   90.00
_cell.angle_beta   90.00
_cell.angle_gamma   90.00
#
_symmetry.space_group_name_H-M   'P 1'
#
loop_
_entity.id
_entity.type
_entity.pdbx_description
1 polymer ?
#
loop_
_entity_poly.entity_id
_entity_poly.type
_entity_poly.pdbx_seq_one_letter_code
_entity_poly.pdbx_strand_id
1 'polypeptide(L)'
;PAELLRFANWAFGPNGLPTLQVLAFGDFYYDGRSHIHNKLFCRHTCEDELILTFRHVIENDTELWDLIDRNTEFLEACPTDSIV
;
A
#
# COMPACT_ATOMS: atom_id res chain seq x y z
N PRO A 1 -7.26 12.77 0.85
CA PRO A 1 -6.95 12.37 -0.55
C PRO A 1 -5.70 13.05 -1.12
N ALA A 2 -5.67 14.38 -1.25
CA ALA A 2 -4.53 15.10 -1.85
C ALA A 2 -3.21 14.96 -1.05
N GLU A 3 -3.29 15.00 0.28
CA GLU A 3 -2.10 14.86 1.13
C GLU A 3 -1.50 13.46 1.08
N LEU A 4 -2.35 12.42 1.01
CA LEU A 4 -1.92 11.05 0.82
C LEU A 4 -1.17 10.87 -0.51
N LEU A 5 -1.69 11.45 -1.61
CA LEU A 5 -1.02 11.38 -2.91
C LEU A 5 0.31 12.15 -2.89
N ARG A 6 0.36 13.31 -2.24
CA ARG A 6 1.61 14.08 -2.05
C ARG A 6 2.64 13.29 -1.24
N PHE A 7 2.19 12.64 -0.17
CA PHE A 7 3.03 11.78 0.66
C PHE A 7 3.53 10.57 -0.12
N ALA A 8 2.66 9.87 -0.86
CA ALA A 8 3.05 8.75 -1.71
C ALA A 8 4.07 9.17 -2.77
N ASN A 9 3.88 10.33 -3.41
CA ASN A 9 4.84 10.86 -4.38
C ASN A 9 6.21 11.16 -3.77
N TRP A 10 6.24 11.68 -2.55
CA TRP A 10 7.50 11.84 -1.83
C TRP A 10 8.11 10.49 -1.44
N ALA A 11 7.31 9.61 -0.84
CA ALA A 11 7.76 8.33 -0.27
C ALA A 11 8.38 7.41 -1.34
N PHE A 12 7.80 7.38 -2.53
CA PHE A 12 8.34 6.63 -3.69
C PHE A 12 9.26 7.47 -4.58
N GLY A 13 9.50 8.74 -4.24
CA GLY A 13 10.39 9.62 -4.98
C GLY A 13 11.88 9.42 -4.63
N PRO A 14 12.77 10.15 -5.31
CA PRO A 14 14.23 10.01 -5.13
C PRO A 14 14.72 10.38 -3.72
N ASN A 15 14.00 11.28 -3.03
CA ASN A 15 14.31 11.70 -1.65
C ASN A 15 13.45 10.96 -0.60
N GLY A 16 12.74 9.91 -1.02
CA GLY A 16 11.83 9.15 -0.19
C GLY A 16 12.49 7.95 0.47
N LEU A 17 11.73 6.86 0.58
CA LEU A 17 12.15 5.60 1.16
C LEU A 17 12.56 4.64 0.03
N PRO A 18 13.86 4.40 -0.20
CA PRO A 18 14.32 3.63 -1.36
C PRO A 18 13.90 2.16 -1.33
N THR A 19 13.79 1.58 -0.12
CA THR A 19 13.41 0.18 0.08
C THR A 19 11.92 -0.04 0.31
N LEU A 20 11.10 1.03 0.26
CA LEU A 20 9.65 0.91 0.41
C LEU A 20 9.06 0.18 -0.80
N GLN A 21 8.39 -0.93 -0.52
CA GLN A 21 7.73 -1.77 -1.52
C GLN A 21 6.24 -1.41 -1.65
N VAL A 22 5.54 -1.30 -0.52
CA VAL A 22 4.10 -1.02 -0.46
C VAL A 22 3.84 0.09 0.56
N LEU A 23 3.02 1.07 0.18
CA LEU A 23 2.39 2.01 1.09
C LEU A 23 0.93 1.64 1.25
N ALA A 24 0.58 1.19 2.46
CA ALA A 24 -0.76 0.81 2.86
C ALA A 24 -1.40 1.96 3.66
N PHE A 25 -2.60 2.39 3.27
CA PHE A 25 -3.35 3.44 3.97
C PHE A 25 -4.83 3.08 4.03
N GLY A 26 -5.40 3.06 5.22
CA GLY A 26 -6.81 2.71 5.44
C GLY A 26 -7.01 2.05 6.80
N ASP A 27 -8.20 1.51 7.01
CA ASP A 27 -8.61 0.84 8.23
C ASP A 27 -8.42 -0.68 8.20
N PHE A 28 -8.17 -1.27 7.00
CA PHE A 28 -7.90 -2.69 6.81
C PHE A 28 -8.81 -3.58 7.67
N TYR A 29 -10.10 -3.26 7.72
CA TYR A 29 -11.05 -3.98 8.53
C TYR A 29 -11.20 -5.44 8.05
N TYR A 30 -11.28 -6.35 9.01
CA TYR A 30 -11.36 -7.80 8.83
C TYR A 30 -12.54 -8.24 7.94
N ASP A 31 -12.39 -9.39 7.27
CA ASP A 31 -13.40 -10.06 6.42
C ASP A 31 -13.70 -9.41 5.05
N GLY A 32 -12.83 -8.53 4.55
CA GLY A 32 -12.89 -8.05 3.15
C GLY A 32 -14.14 -7.23 2.77
N ARG A 33 -14.92 -6.76 3.76
CA ARG A 33 -16.25 -6.16 3.50
C ARG A 33 -16.26 -4.71 3.04
N SER A 34 -15.11 -4.02 2.99
CA SER A 34 -15.00 -2.80 2.19
C SER A 34 -13.54 -2.37 1.97
N HIS A 35 -12.88 -2.97 0.97
CA HIS A 35 -11.58 -2.50 0.47
C HIS A 35 -11.63 -1.11 -0.18
N ILE A 36 -12.82 -0.49 -0.28
CA ILE A 36 -13.05 0.77 -1.00
C ILE A 36 -12.25 1.92 -0.38
N HIS A 37 -12.04 1.87 0.94
CA HIS A 37 -11.29 2.88 1.69
C HIS A 37 -9.79 2.58 1.79
N ASN A 38 -9.38 1.32 1.66
CA ASN A 38 -7.97 0.93 1.66
C ASN A 38 -7.30 1.34 0.36
N LYS A 39 -6.11 1.93 0.48
CA LYS A 39 -5.27 2.35 -0.62
C LYS A 39 -3.93 1.66 -0.48
N LEU A 40 -3.60 0.89 -1.52
CA LEU A 40 -2.31 0.24 -1.67
C LEU A 40 -1.60 0.89 -2.84
N PHE A 41 -0.42 1.45 -2.57
CA PHE A 41 0.44 2.04 -3.58
C PHE A 41 1.78 1.33 -3.62
N CYS A 42 2.36 1.22 -4.81
CA CYS A 42 3.70 0.74 -5.05
C CYS A 42 4.45 1.71 -5.95
N ARG A 43 5.77 1.50 -6.06
CA ARG A 43 6.63 2.35 -6.89
C ARG A 43 6.26 2.21 -8.36
N HIS A 44 6.22 3.34 -9.06
CA HIS A 44 6.11 3.34 -10.51
C HIS A 44 7.51 3.17 -11.11
N THR A 45 7.71 2.12 -11.91
CA THR A 45 9.02 1.78 -12.50
C THR A 45 9.13 2.08 -14.00
N CYS A 46 8.06 2.56 -14.64
CA CYS A 46 8.15 2.97 -16.04
C CYS A 46 9.07 4.18 -16.17
N GLU A 47 9.99 4.13 -17.14
CA GLU A 47 10.97 5.19 -17.44
C GLU A 47 10.33 6.39 -18.17
N ASP A 48 9.04 6.33 -18.48
CA ASP A 48 8.32 7.48 -19.04
C ASP A 48 8.35 8.65 -18.04
N GLU A 49 8.38 9.88 -18.55
CA GLU A 49 8.36 11.15 -17.80
C GLU A 49 7.04 11.35 -17.02
N LEU A 50 6.72 10.42 -16.13
CA LEU A 50 5.47 10.40 -15.41
C LEU A 50 5.54 11.37 -14.23
N ILE A 51 4.44 12.09 -14.08
CA ILE A 51 4.24 13.11 -13.06
C ILE A 51 4.29 12.51 -11.64
N LEU A 52 3.98 11.21 -11.50
CA LEU A 52 3.89 10.53 -10.21
C LEU A 52 4.87 9.36 -10.12
N THR A 53 5.53 9.26 -8.97
CA THR A 53 6.54 8.23 -8.67
C THR A 53 5.93 6.92 -8.16
N PHE A 54 4.61 6.83 -8.11
CA PHE A 54 3.85 5.72 -7.56
C PHE A 54 2.64 5.38 -8.42
N ARG A 55 2.11 4.17 -8.24
CA ARG A 55 0.85 3.70 -8.81
C ARG A 55 0.09 2.86 -7.80
N HIS A 56 -1.17 2.57 -8.09
CA HIS A 56 -1.91 1.56 -7.35
C HIS A 56 -1.30 0.17 -7.55
N VAL A 57 -1.33 -0.64 -6.49
CA VAL A 57 -1.15 -2.09 -6.62
C VAL A 57 -2.33 -2.63 -7.42
N ILE A 58 -2.05 -3.44 -8.43
CA ILE A 58 -3.03 -4.08 -9.31
C ILE A 58 -3.03 -5.59 -9.08
N GLU A 59 -4.06 -6.29 -9.55
CA GLU A 59 -4.21 -7.74 -9.37
C GLU A 59 -3.00 -8.56 -9.89
N ASN A 60 -2.33 -8.07 -10.94
CA ASN A 60 -1.17 -8.74 -11.52
C ASN A 60 0.14 -8.58 -10.70
N ASP A 61 0.16 -7.77 -9.65
CA ASP A 61 1.35 -7.58 -8.80
C ASP A 61 1.48 -8.73 -7.79
N THR A 62 1.62 -9.97 -8.26
CA THR A 62 1.54 -11.18 -7.42
C THR A 62 2.51 -11.15 -6.24
N GLU A 63 3.75 -10.70 -6.45
CA GLU A 63 4.76 -10.59 -5.37
C GLU A 63 4.39 -9.56 -4.30
N LEU A 64 3.71 -8.47 -4.70
CA LEU A 64 3.25 -7.45 -3.75
C LEU A 64 2.05 -7.96 -2.97
N TRP A 65 1.13 -8.69 -3.61
CA TRP A 65 0.02 -9.35 -2.92
C TRP A 65 0.52 -10.39 -1.92
N ASP A 66 1.49 -11.22 -2.30
CA ASP A 66 2.13 -12.18 -1.37
C ASP A 66 2.79 -11.47 -0.19
N LEU A 67 3.37 -10.29 -0.40
CA LEU A 67 3.92 -9.47 0.68
C LEU A 67 2.81 -8.91 1.59
N ILE A 68 1.75 -8.38 1.01
CA ILE A 68 0.62 -7.81 1.75
C ILE A 68 -0.05 -8.90 2.59
N ASP A 69 -0.36 -10.04 1.99
CA ASP A 69 -1.04 -11.17 2.65
C ASP A 69 -0.23 -11.70 3.84
N ARG A 70 1.09 -11.81 3.70
CA ARG A 70 1.99 -12.19 4.81
C ARG A 70 2.04 -11.19 5.96
N ASN A 71 1.59 -9.96 5.75
CA ASN A 71 1.60 -8.89 6.74
C ASN A 71 0.19 -8.40 7.10
N THR A 72 -0.87 -9.11 6.69
CA THR A 72 -2.25 -8.69 6.92
C THR A 72 -2.55 -8.52 8.41
N GLU A 73 -2.07 -9.43 9.27
CA GLU A 73 -2.22 -9.35 10.74
C GLU A 73 -1.70 -8.03 11.32
N PHE A 74 -0.65 -7.45 10.73
CA PHE A 74 -0.10 -6.16 11.15
C PHE A 74 -0.93 -4.97 10.64
N LEU A 75 -1.61 -5.13 9.51
CA LEU A 75 -2.41 -4.07 8.89
C LEU A 75 -3.80 -3.94 9.53
N GLU A 76 -4.34 -5.02 10.08
CA GLU A 76 -5.67 -5.06 10.68
C GLU A 76 -5.80 -4.16 11.93
N ALA A 77 -6.81 -3.29 11.93
CA ALA A 77 -7.09 -2.39 13.06
C ALA A 77 -7.80 -3.09 14.25
N CYS A 78 -8.31 -4.31 14.07
CA CYS A 78 -8.97 -5.11 15.11
C CYS A 78 -8.54 -6.58 15.03
N PRO A 79 -7.35 -6.93 15.54
CA PRO A 79 -6.95 -8.35 15.64
C PRO A 79 -7.89 -9.06 16.62
N THR A 80 -8.66 -10.03 16.13
CA THR A 80 -9.58 -10.84 16.96
C THR A 80 -8.94 -12.08 17.58
N ASP A 81 -7.61 -12.23 17.49
CA ASP A 81 -6.92 -13.28 18.23
C ASP A 81 -7.30 -13.15 19.71
N SER A 82 -7.89 -14.23 20.22
CA SER A 82 -8.16 -14.33 21.64
C SER A 82 -6.81 -14.23 22.34
N ILE A 83 -6.67 -13.30 23.29
CA ILE A 83 -5.53 -13.28 24.19
C ILE A 83 -5.61 -14.60 24.97
N VAL A 84 -4.80 -15.58 24.56
CA VAL A 84 -4.64 -16.87 25.25
C VAL A 84 -3.68 -16.70 26.42
#